data_AF-A0A2H6LHH0-F1
#
_entry.id   AF-A0A2H6LHH0-F1
#
_cell.length_a   1.000
_cell.length_b   1.000
_cell.length_c   1.000
_cell.angle_alpha   90.00
_cell.angle_beta   90.00
_cell.angle_gamma   90.00
#
_symmetry.space_group_name_H-M   'P 1'
#
loop_
_entity.id
_entity.type
_entity.pdbx_description
1 polymer ?
#
loop_
_entity_poly.entity_id
_entity_poly.type
_entity_poly.pdbx_seq_one_letter_code
_entity_poly.pdbx_strand_id
1 'polypeptide(L)'
;MLLEQELLSSYEETLIRLDYRQRLEKIARKYTRGTGLSWEDASQIAYLKVFVAFQAGKFRQGTVEQFYYWAVAVARCVIIDFVRKESLRKCQSLDDNIPGTDMSLLDTISDEFSTLDAIERADLIMKTLESIYQLDKYYPHRNYLKLWQAKVDSKTQTQIATELRISQGEVSKRWQELLGRIAESLGLVEIKDIKKKLQKTRQQKTADIRSTKQW
;
A
#
# COMPACT_ATOMS: atom_id res chain seq x y z
N MET A 1 21.71 -25.96 -29.64
CA MET A 1 21.54 -24.62 -30.26
C MET A 1 20.55 -24.59 -31.41
N LEU A 2 20.87 -24.99 -32.65
CA LEU A 2 19.92 -24.87 -33.78
C LEU A 2 18.61 -25.65 -33.57
N LEU A 3 18.71 -26.92 -33.15
CA LEU A 3 17.55 -27.77 -32.83
C LEU A 3 16.69 -27.24 -31.67
N GLU A 4 17.29 -26.58 -30.68
CA GLU A 4 16.56 -26.00 -29.55
C GLU A 4 15.86 -24.70 -29.93
N GLN A 5 16.47 -23.88 -30.79
CA GLN A 5 15.85 -22.67 -31.34
C GLN A 5 14.68 -23.00 -32.26
N GLU A 6 14.79 -24.03 -33.10
CA GLU A 6 13.67 -24.51 -33.94
C GLU A 6 12.50 -25.04 -33.09
N LEU A 7 12.80 -25.78 -32.01
CA LEU A 7 11.78 -26.25 -31.07
C LEU A 7 11.08 -25.09 -30.35
N LEU A 8 11.83 -24.10 -29.87
CA LEU A 8 11.29 -22.88 -29.24
C LEU A 8 10.35 -22.12 -30.17
N SER A 9 10.75 -21.95 -31.44
CA SER A 9 9.90 -21.35 -32.48
C SER A 9 8.60 -22.14 -32.66
N SER A 10 8.68 -23.47 -32.68
CA SER A 10 7.49 -24.33 -32.85
C SER A 10 6.50 -24.23 -31.68
N TYR A 11 6.98 -23.98 -30.45
CA TYR A 11 6.14 -23.76 -29.29
C TYR A 11 5.44 -22.40 -29.35
N GLU A 12 6.16 -21.35 -29.73
CA GLU A 12 5.59 -20.00 -29.89
C GLU A 12 4.52 -19.97 -30.99
N GLU A 13 4.78 -20.63 -32.13
CA GLU A 13 3.80 -20.82 -33.20
C GLU A 13 2.53 -21.52 -32.68
N THR A 14 2.69 -22.54 -31.83
CA THR A 14 1.56 -23.26 -31.23
C THR A 14 0.64 -22.35 -30.41
N LEU A 15 1.21 -21.37 -29.69
CA LEU A 15 0.41 -20.39 -28.96
C LEU A 15 -0.28 -19.40 -29.90
N ILE A 16 0.28 -19.10 -31.07
CA ILE A 16 -0.31 -18.15 -32.02
C ILE A 16 -1.45 -18.80 -32.81
N ARG A 17 -1.39 -20.12 -33.04
CA ARG A 17 -2.34 -20.85 -33.88
C ARG A 17 -3.80 -20.70 -33.43
N LEU A 18 -4.68 -20.71 -34.43
CA LEU A 18 -6.11 -20.51 -34.27
C LEU A 18 -6.78 -21.62 -33.46
N ASP A 19 -6.34 -22.87 -33.61
CA ASP A 19 -6.91 -24.02 -32.89
C ASP A 19 -6.66 -23.93 -31.37
N TYR A 20 -5.47 -23.47 -30.96
CA TYR A 20 -5.19 -23.20 -29.56
C TYR A 20 -6.09 -22.07 -29.01
N ARG A 21 -6.21 -20.97 -29.74
CA ARG A 21 -7.10 -19.85 -29.37
C ARG A 21 -8.56 -20.28 -29.23
N GLN A 22 -9.08 -21.01 -30.21
CA GLN A 22 -10.45 -21.54 -30.17
C GLN A 22 -10.65 -22.53 -29.01
N ARG A 23 -9.62 -23.30 -28.65
CA ARG A 23 -9.68 -24.21 -27.50
C ARG A 23 -9.78 -23.42 -26.20
N LEU A 24 -8.99 -22.36 -26.03
CA LEU A 24 -9.05 -21.49 -24.85
C LEU A 24 -10.38 -20.77 -24.75
N GLU A 25 -10.91 -20.26 -25.85
CA GLU A 25 -12.22 -19.63 -25.91
C GLU A 25 -13.33 -20.58 -25.43
N LYS A 26 -13.35 -21.82 -25.91
CA LYS A 26 -14.32 -22.83 -25.45
C LYS A 26 -14.24 -23.08 -23.94
N ILE A 27 -13.02 -23.09 -23.39
CA ILE A 27 -12.80 -23.26 -21.94
C ILE A 27 -13.28 -22.02 -21.20
N ALA A 28 -12.91 -20.82 -21.65
CA ALA A 28 -13.31 -19.55 -21.04
C ALA A 28 -14.84 -19.42 -20.99
N ARG A 29 -15.52 -19.58 -22.14
CA ARG A 29 -16.98 -19.56 -22.24
C ARG A 29 -17.66 -20.57 -21.31
N LYS A 30 -17.08 -21.77 -21.14
CA LYS A 30 -17.62 -22.79 -20.24
C LYS A 30 -17.58 -22.34 -18.78
N TYR A 31 -16.48 -21.72 -18.34
CA TYR A 31 -16.26 -21.38 -16.93
C TYR A 31 -16.82 -20.00 -16.54
N THR A 32 -16.92 -19.06 -17.47
CA THR A 32 -17.55 -17.75 -17.21
C THR A 32 -19.07 -17.75 -17.38
N ARG A 33 -19.66 -18.83 -17.91
CA ARG A 33 -21.12 -18.95 -18.08
C ARG A 33 -21.84 -18.78 -16.74
N GLY A 34 -22.78 -17.83 -16.69
CA GLY A 34 -23.55 -17.54 -15.48
C GLY A 34 -22.80 -16.68 -14.46
N THR A 35 -21.64 -16.14 -14.82
CA THR A 35 -20.90 -15.15 -14.04
C THR A 35 -20.99 -13.78 -14.73
N GLY A 36 -20.71 -12.70 -13.99
CA GLY A 36 -20.60 -11.36 -14.56
C GLY A 36 -19.29 -11.10 -15.34
N LEU A 37 -18.44 -12.12 -15.51
CA LEU A 37 -17.14 -11.98 -16.15
C LEU A 37 -17.20 -12.19 -17.66
N SER A 38 -16.46 -11.36 -18.40
CA SER A 38 -16.21 -11.55 -19.83
C SER A 38 -15.37 -12.81 -20.08
N TRP A 39 -15.77 -13.60 -21.08
CA TRP A 39 -14.98 -14.77 -21.50
C TRP A 39 -13.71 -14.34 -22.25
N GLU A 40 -13.74 -13.17 -22.91
CA GLU A 40 -12.61 -12.56 -23.58
C GLU A 40 -11.50 -12.26 -22.57
N ASP A 41 -11.82 -11.62 -21.45
CA ASP A 41 -10.86 -11.32 -20.37
C ASP A 41 -10.25 -12.60 -19.78
N ALA A 42 -11.10 -13.58 -19.48
CA ALA A 42 -10.64 -14.88 -18.98
C ALA A 42 -9.67 -15.56 -19.98
N SER A 43 -9.95 -15.47 -21.28
CA SER A 43 -9.10 -16.03 -22.33
C SER A 43 -7.77 -15.29 -22.48
N GLN A 44 -7.78 -13.95 -22.40
CA GLN A 44 -6.58 -13.11 -22.51
C GLN A 44 -5.64 -13.31 -21.32
N ILE A 45 -6.18 -13.34 -20.09
CA ILE A 45 -5.39 -13.60 -18.89
C ILE A 45 -4.74 -14.99 -18.95
N ALA A 46 -5.49 -15.98 -19.43
CA ALA A 46 -4.97 -17.33 -19.62
C ALA A 46 -3.81 -17.36 -20.63
N TYR A 47 -3.98 -16.69 -21.77
CA TYR A 47 -2.96 -16.56 -22.80
C TYR A 47 -1.67 -15.93 -22.26
N LEU A 48 -1.80 -14.77 -21.61
CA LEU A 48 -0.68 -14.06 -21.01
C LEU A 48 0.04 -14.92 -19.98
N LYS A 49 -0.71 -15.65 -19.14
CA LYS A 49 -0.12 -16.47 -18.07
C LYS A 49 0.63 -17.68 -18.62
N VAL A 50 0.11 -18.32 -19.66
CA VAL A 50 0.81 -19.41 -20.36
C VAL A 50 2.09 -18.89 -20.99
N PHE A 51 2.04 -17.77 -21.69
CA PHE A 51 3.20 -17.14 -22.31
C PHE A 51 4.29 -16.80 -21.28
N VAL A 52 3.92 -16.13 -20.19
CA VAL A 52 4.85 -15.81 -19.09
C VAL A 52 5.42 -17.07 -18.44
N ALA A 53 4.60 -18.10 -18.22
CA ALA A 53 5.06 -19.37 -17.66
C ALA A 53 6.05 -20.08 -18.59
N PHE A 54 5.81 -20.01 -19.90
CA PHE A 54 6.71 -20.55 -20.91
C PHE A 54 8.05 -19.80 -20.92
N GLN A 55 8.04 -18.46 -20.97
CA GLN A 55 9.26 -17.64 -20.89
C GLN A 55 10.04 -17.87 -19.59
N ALA A 56 9.36 -18.16 -18.48
CA ALA A 56 9.99 -18.50 -17.21
C ALA A 56 10.53 -19.95 -17.14
N GLY A 57 10.53 -20.70 -18.25
CA GLY A 57 11.04 -22.06 -18.33
C GLY A 57 10.22 -23.08 -17.52
N LYS A 58 8.93 -22.82 -17.30
CA LYS A 58 8.06 -23.77 -16.56
C LYS A 58 7.76 -25.03 -17.35
N PHE A 59 7.83 -24.95 -18.68
CA PHE A 59 7.89 -26.12 -19.57
C PHE A 59 9.34 -26.34 -19.98
N ARG A 60 9.92 -27.50 -19.61
CA ARG A 60 11.37 -27.75 -19.77
C ARG A 60 11.71 -28.48 -21.06
N GLN A 61 10.95 -29.52 -21.41
CA GLN A 61 11.19 -30.32 -22.62
C GLN A 61 9.93 -31.11 -22.98
N GLY A 62 9.75 -31.39 -24.26
CA GLY A 62 8.71 -32.28 -24.76
C GLY A 62 8.41 -32.10 -26.25
N THR A 63 7.46 -32.87 -26.77
CA THR A 63 6.96 -32.63 -28.13
C THR A 63 6.05 -31.40 -28.17
N VAL A 64 5.79 -30.87 -29.37
CA VAL A 64 4.81 -29.79 -29.58
C VAL A 64 3.43 -30.17 -29.03
N GLU A 65 3.05 -31.44 -29.15
CA GLU A 65 1.80 -31.96 -28.61
C GLU A 65 1.79 -31.95 -27.07
N GLN A 66 2.89 -32.34 -26.42
CA GLN A 66 3.02 -32.25 -24.95
C GLN A 66 2.98 -30.80 -24.48
N PHE A 67 3.61 -29.89 -25.23
CA PHE A 67 3.53 -28.46 -24.96
C PHE A 67 2.09 -27.95 -25.09
N TYR A 68 1.36 -28.33 -26.15
CA TYR A 68 -0.04 -27.96 -26.34
C TYR A 68 -0.91 -28.40 -25.16
N TYR A 69 -0.81 -29.65 -24.73
CA TYR A 69 -1.58 -30.15 -23.59
C TYR A 69 -1.21 -29.45 -22.28
N TRP A 70 0.07 -29.20 -22.05
CA TRP A 70 0.55 -28.44 -20.89
C TRP A 70 -0.02 -27.01 -20.90
N ALA A 71 0.08 -26.32 -22.03
CA ALA A 71 -0.42 -24.95 -22.19
C ALA A 71 -1.94 -24.86 -21.98
N VAL A 72 -2.71 -25.83 -22.50
CA VAL A 72 -4.15 -25.92 -22.27
C VAL A 72 -4.47 -26.19 -20.79
N ALA A 73 -3.70 -27.04 -20.12
CA ALA A 73 -3.90 -27.33 -18.69
C ALA A 73 -3.65 -26.10 -17.82
N VAL A 74 -2.54 -25.39 -18.05
CA VAL A 74 -2.21 -24.15 -17.35
C VAL A 74 -3.29 -23.09 -17.58
N ALA A 75 -3.68 -22.86 -18.84
CA ALA A 75 -4.73 -21.89 -19.17
C ALA A 75 -6.06 -22.21 -18.48
N ARG A 76 -6.45 -23.49 -18.43
CA ARG A 76 -7.67 -23.92 -17.74
C ARG A 76 -7.62 -23.61 -16.25
N CYS A 77 -6.51 -23.89 -15.57
CA CYS A 77 -6.34 -23.54 -14.17
C CYS A 77 -6.45 -22.04 -13.93
N VAL A 78 -5.84 -21.24 -14.81
CA VAL A 78 -5.86 -19.76 -14.73
C VAL A 78 -7.28 -19.22 -14.89
N ILE A 79 -8.06 -19.75 -15.83
CA ILE A 79 -9.47 -19.36 -16.04
C ILE A 79 -10.30 -19.68 -14.80
N ILE A 80 -10.15 -20.89 -14.24
CA ILE A 80 -10.87 -21.29 -13.03
C ILE A 80 -10.51 -20.37 -11.86
N ASP A 81 -9.23 -20.08 -11.68
CA ASP A 81 -8.75 -19.18 -10.62
C ASP A 81 -9.24 -17.76 -10.80
N PHE A 82 -9.31 -17.26 -12.04
CA PHE A 82 -9.87 -15.94 -12.36
C PHE A 82 -11.34 -15.85 -11.94
N VAL A 83 -12.16 -16.82 -12.36
CA VAL A 83 -13.58 -16.90 -11.99
C VAL A 83 -13.76 -17.03 -10.47
N ARG A 84 -12.96 -17.88 -9.83
CA ARG A 84 -13.02 -18.08 -8.37
C ARG A 84 -12.64 -16.82 -7.59
N LYS A 85 -11.65 -16.05 -8.06
CA LYS A 85 -11.25 -14.81 -7.39
C LYS A 85 -12.36 -13.77 -7.44
N GLU A 86 -13.07 -13.68 -8.57
CA GLU A 86 -14.18 -12.75 -8.67
C GLU A 86 -15.37 -13.19 -7.82
N SER A 87 -15.70 -14.49 -7.78
CA SER A 87 -16.82 -14.96 -6.96
C SER A 87 -16.59 -14.79 -5.46
N LEU A 88 -15.33 -14.68 -5.02
CA LEU A 88 -14.97 -14.32 -3.65
C LEU A 88 -15.15 -12.84 -3.33
N ARG A 89 -15.21 -11.97 -4.35
CA ARG A 89 -15.55 -10.55 -4.17
C ARG A 89 -17.04 -10.44 -3.89
N LYS A 90 -17.41 -10.54 -2.61
CA LYS A 90 -18.75 -10.25 -2.11
C LYS A 90 -18.94 -8.74 -2.03
N CYS A 91 -19.01 -8.09 -3.19
CA CYS A 91 -19.35 -6.67 -3.29
C CYS A 91 -20.75 -6.57 -3.87
N GLN A 92 -21.65 -5.89 -3.15
CA GLN A 92 -22.95 -5.50 -3.68
C GLN A 92 -22.77 -4.25 -4.55
N SER A 93 -23.57 -4.10 -5.60
CA SER A 93 -23.52 -2.86 -6.38
C SER A 93 -24.05 -1.72 -5.52
N LEU A 94 -23.41 -0.56 -5.61
CA LEU A 94 -23.94 0.65 -4.96
C LEU A 94 -25.20 1.17 -5.67
N ASP A 95 -25.36 0.80 -6.93
CA ASP A 95 -26.57 1.09 -7.73
C ASP A 95 -27.72 0.12 -7.43
N ASP A 96 -27.50 -0.93 -6.61
CA ASP A 96 -28.58 -1.85 -6.24
C ASP A 96 -29.61 -1.13 -5.34
N ASN A 97 -30.89 -1.26 -5.67
CA ASN A 97 -31.96 -0.72 -4.83
C ASN A 97 -32.08 -1.50 -3.52
N ILE A 98 -32.32 -0.78 -2.43
CA ILE A 98 -32.61 -1.39 -1.14
C ILE A 98 -34.00 -2.06 -1.21
N PRO A 99 -34.15 -3.33 -0.78
CA PRO A 99 -35.42 -4.04 -0.86
C PRO A 99 -36.57 -3.26 -0.21
N GLY A 100 -37.65 -3.02 -0.97
CA GLY A 100 -38.83 -2.29 -0.51
C GLY A 100 -38.75 -0.76 -0.66
N THR A 101 -37.71 -0.24 -1.30
CA THR A 101 -37.49 1.19 -1.56
C THR A 101 -36.97 1.42 -2.97
N ASP A 102 -37.23 2.60 -3.53
CA ASP A 102 -36.68 3.05 -4.82
C ASP A 102 -35.33 3.78 -4.66
N MET A 103 -34.72 3.72 -3.47
CA MET A 103 -33.42 4.34 -3.18
C MET A 103 -32.28 3.35 -3.46
N SER A 104 -31.21 3.84 -4.08
CA SER A 104 -29.99 3.05 -4.29
C SER A 104 -29.24 2.87 -2.96
N LEU A 105 -28.42 1.81 -2.87
CA LEU A 105 -27.54 1.61 -1.72
C LEU A 105 -26.61 2.80 -1.52
N LEU A 106 -26.11 3.39 -2.61
CA LEU A 106 -25.24 4.57 -2.60
C LEU A 106 -25.88 5.74 -1.84
N ASP A 107 -27.15 6.02 -2.10
CA ASP A 107 -27.88 7.16 -1.52
C ASP A 107 -28.04 7.05 0.00
N THR A 108 -27.85 5.85 0.56
CA THR A 108 -27.97 5.61 2.01
C THR A 108 -26.64 5.61 2.76
N ILE A 109 -25.52 5.62 2.05
CA ILE A 109 -24.20 5.66 2.67
C ILE A 109 -23.89 7.12 3.02
N SER A 110 -23.85 7.40 4.32
CA SER A 110 -23.45 8.72 4.82
C SER A 110 -21.95 8.93 4.62
N ASP A 111 -21.57 10.16 4.27
CA ASP A 111 -20.16 10.56 4.28
C ASP A 111 -19.65 10.54 5.73
N GLU A 112 -18.44 10.02 5.94
CA GLU A 112 -17.76 10.02 7.25
C GLU A 112 -17.26 11.41 7.66
N PHE A 113 -17.41 12.41 6.78
CA PHE A 113 -17.01 13.77 7.05
C PHE A 113 -17.83 14.42 8.19
N SER A 114 -17.13 14.77 9.28
CA SER A 114 -17.67 15.56 10.39
C SER A 114 -17.20 17.01 10.30
N THR A 115 -18.13 17.94 10.09
CA THR A 115 -17.84 19.39 10.13
C THR A 115 -17.29 19.82 11.49
N LEU A 116 -17.78 19.21 12.58
CA LEU A 116 -17.30 19.50 13.93
C LEU A 116 -15.83 19.11 14.08
N ASP A 117 -15.46 17.91 13.64
CA ASP A 117 -14.06 17.44 13.67
C ASP A 117 -13.15 18.33 12.83
N ALA A 118 -13.65 18.81 11.68
CA ALA A 118 -12.90 19.74 10.83
C ALA A 118 -12.64 21.09 11.55
N ILE A 119 -13.65 21.61 12.24
CA ILE A 119 -13.54 22.85 13.03
C ILE A 119 -12.56 22.67 14.20
N GLU A 120 -12.68 21.57 14.95
CA GLU A 120 -11.78 21.26 16.07
C GLU A 120 -10.32 21.10 15.62
N ARG A 121 -10.10 20.43 14.47
CA ARG A 121 -8.77 20.31 13.87
C ARG A 121 -8.21 21.67 13.46
N ALA A 122 -9.02 22.53 12.85
CA ALA A 122 -8.60 23.87 12.45
C ALA A 122 -8.22 24.74 13.67
N ASP A 123 -9.04 24.71 14.72
CA ASP A 123 -8.76 25.41 15.98
C ASP A 123 -7.46 24.91 16.64
N LEU A 124 -7.27 23.60 16.71
CA LEU A 124 -6.05 23.00 17.23
C LEU A 124 -4.80 23.42 16.44
N ILE A 125 -4.90 23.50 15.11
CA ILE A 125 -3.80 23.97 14.25
C ILE A 125 -3.48 25.43 14.55
N MET A 126 -4.49 26.30 14.65
CA MET A 126 -4.27 27.72 14.96
C MET A 126 -3.59 27.91 16.32
N LYS A 127 -4.09 27.25 17.37
CA LYS A 127 -3.50 27.32 18.72
C LYS A 127 -2.08 26.74 18.77
N THR A 128 -1.82 25.70 17.99
CA THR A 128 -0.47 25.12 17.84
C THR A 128 0.49 26.10 17.20
N LEU A 129 0.08 26.76 16.11
CA LEU A 129 0.89 27.78 15.43
C LEU A 129 1.18 28.97 16.33
N GLU A 130 0.16 29.48 17.03
CA GLU A 130 0.34 30.55 18.02
C GLU A 130 1.34 30.15 19.11
N SER A 131 1.21 28.93 19.64
CA SER A 131 2.15 28.39 20.62
C SER A 131 3.58 28.32 20.08
N ILE A 132 3.77 27.89 18.83
CA ILE A 132 5.09 27.86 18.18
C ILE A 132 5.68 29.27 18.06
N TYR A 133 4.89 30.27 17.64
CA TYR A 133 5.35 31.66 17.54
C TYR A 133 5.78 32.22 18.90
N GLN A 134 4.98 31.98 19.94
CA GLN A 134 5.35 32.41 21.30
C GLN A 134 6.62 31.71 21.78
N LEU A 135 6.73 30.40 21.58
CA LEU A 135 7.92 29.64 21.96
C LEU A 135 9.18 30.10 21.21
N ASP A 136 9.06 30.44 19.93
CA ASP A 136 10.18 30.97 19.14
C ASP A 136 10.63 32.35 19.67
N LYS A 137 9.69 33.20 20.10
CA LYS A 137 9.98 34.48 20.76
C LYS A 137 10.67 34.31 22.11
N TYR A 138 10.25 33.35 22.93
CA TYR A 138 10.87 33.07 24.24
C TYR A 138 12.23 32.37 24.11
N TYR A 139 12.43 31.57 23.06
CA TYR A 139 13.64 30.78 22.85
C TYR A 139 14.23 30.98 21.43
N PRO A 140 14.68 32.20 21.07
CA PRO A 140 15.06 32.52 19.69
C PRO A 140 16.25 31.68 19.19
N HIS A 141 17.15 31.25 20.08
CA HIS A 141 18.29 30.38 19.75
C HIS A 141 17.88 28.95 19.37
N ARG A 142 16.65 28.53 19.71
CA ARG A 142 16.15 27.19 19.40
C ARG A 142 15.65 27.08 17.96
N ASN A 143 15.26 28.20 17.33
CA ASN A 143 14.72 28.26 15.97
C ASN A 143 13.52 27.30 15.78
N TYR A 144 12.56 27.34 16.70
CA TYR A 144 11.40 26.44 16.69
C TYR A 144 10.49 26.66 15.49
N LEU A 145 10.31 27.90 15.06
CA LEU A 145 9.49 28.20 13.88
C LEU A 145 10.11 27.59 12.62
N LYS A 146 11.42 27.78 12.42
CA LYS A 146 12.16 27.20 11.28
C LYS A 146 12.19 25.68 11.33
N LEU A 147 12.34 25.11 12.54
CA LEU A 147 12.28 23.66 12.74
C LEU A 147 10.92 23.08 12.35
N TRP A 148 9.84 23.75 12.75
CA TRP A 148 8.47 23.36 12.39
C TRP A 148 8.22 23.47 10.87
N GLN A 149 8.54 24.61 10.26
CA GLN A 149 8.40 24.82 8.81
C GLN A 149 9.15 23.75 8.01
N ALA A 150 10.40 23.47 8.37
CA ALA A 150 11.19 22.45 7.68
C ALA A 150 10.59 21.03 7.80
N LYS A 151 9.86 20.75 8.90
CA LYS A 151 9.13 19.48 9.06
C LYS A 151 7.85 19.42 8.22
N VAL A 152 7.12 20.52 8.11
CA VAL A 152 5.96 20.65 7.21
C VAL A 152 6.41 20.49 5.75
N ASP A 153 7.55 21.06 5.38
CA ASP A 153 8.17 20.92 4.05
C ASP A 153 8.77 19.52 3.80
N SER A 154 8.53 18.55 4.68
CA SER A 154 9.03 17.17 4.57
C SER A 154 10.56 17.05 4.48
N LYS A 155 11.32 18.01 5.00
CA LYS A 155 12.79 17.94 5.00
C LYS A 155 13.29 16.84 5.93
N THR A 156 14.35 16.16 5.49
CA THR A 156 15.04 15.15 6.29
C THR A 156 15.77 15.79 7.46
N GLN A 157 16.01 15.01 8.51
CA GLN A 157 16.70 15.50 9.70
C GLN A 157 18.12 16.01 9.41
N THR A 158 18.80 15.43 8.43
CA THR A 158 20.15 15.83 7.97
C THR A 158 20.12 17.20 7.26
N GLN A 159 19.11 17.43 6.43
CA GLN A 159 18.90 18.74 5.78
C GLN A 159 18.62 19.82 6.82
N ILE A 160 17.72 19.54 7.77
CA ILE A 160 17.39 20.45 8.88
C ILE A 160 18.63 20.76 9.74
N ALA A 161 19.43 19.74 10.06
CA ALA A 161 20.67 19.89 10.82
C ALA A 161 21.64 20.84 10.12
N THR A 162 21.79 20.69 8.80
CA THR A 162 22.63 21.54 7.96
C THR A 162 22.13 22.98 7.93
N GLU A 163 20.83 23.19 7.68
CA GLU A 163 20.20 24.52 7.62
C GLU A 163 20.29 25.28 8.95
N LEU A 164 20.05 24.58 10.06
CA LEU A 164 20.10 25.16 11.40
C LEU A 164 21.51 25.17 12.01
N ARG A 165 22.52 24.64 11.30
CA ARG A 165 23.91 24.51 11.77
C ARG A 165 24.02 23.80 13.13
N ILE A 166 23.25 22.74 13.32
CA ILE A 166 23.23 21.91 14.53
C ILE A 166 23.45 20.43 14.16
N SER A 167 23.73 19.59 15.15
CA SER A 167 23.83 18.14 14.90
C SER A 167 22.46 17.52 14.64
N GLN A 168 22.43 16.43 13.87
CA GLN A 168 21.21 15.65 13.65
C GLN A 168 20.57 15.24 14.99
N GLY A 169 21.36 14.80 15.97
CA GLY A 169 20.86 14.44 17.31
C GLY A 169 20.18 15.61 18.04
N GLU A 170 20.68 16.83 17.85
CA GLU A 170 20.08 18.05 18.42
C GLU A 170 18.74 18.39 17.75
N VAL A 171 18.59 18.16 16.44
CA VAL A 171 17.30 18.31 15.74
C VAL A 171 16.21 17.45 16.39
N SER A 172 16.51 16.18 16.68
CA SER A 172 15.54 15.27 17.32
C SER A 172 15.17 15.73 18.73
N LYS A 173 16.16 16.15 19.53
CA LYS A 173 15.92 16.65 20.88
C LYS A 173 15.04 17.90 20.87
N ARG A 174 15.36 18.87 20.02
CA ARG A 174 14.58 20.11 19.89
C ARG A 174 13.17 19.86 19.36
N TRP A 175 13.00 18.88 18.47
CA TRP A 175 11.67 18.49 17.99
C TRP A 175 10.80 17.93 19.11
N GLN A 176 11.35 17.01 19.91
CA GLN A 176 10.62 16.45 21.06
C GLN A 176 10.35 17.52 22.14
N GLU A 177 11.30 18.43 22.36
CA GLU A 177 11.11 19.56 23.26
C GLU A 177 9.97 20.48 22.78
N LEU A 178 9.97 20.84 21.49
CA LEU A 178 8.92 21.66 20.88
C LEU A 178 7.54 21.02 21.06
N LEU A 179 7.39 19.74 20.69
CA LEU A 179 6.12 19.02 20.87
C LEU A 179 5.67 18.99 22.33
N GLY A 180 6.60 18.77 23.26
CA GLY A 180 6.26 18.76 24.69
C GLY A 180 5.79 20.10 25.22
N ARG A 181 6.42 21.19 24.78
CA ARG A 181 6.04 22.57 25.17
C ARG A 181 4.73 23.01 24.53
N ILE A 182 4.45 22.59 23.29
CA ILE A 182 3.15 22.80 22.64
C ILE A 182 2.07 22.04 23.40
N ALA A 183 2.30 20.76 23.73
CA ALA A 183 1.33 19.97 24.48
C ALA A 183 1.02 20.60 25.85
N GLU A 184 2.02 21.17 26.52
CA GLU A 184 1.83 21.93 27.74
C GLU A 184 1.05 23.23 27.53
N SER A 185 1.39 24.04 26.52
CA SER A 185 0.70 25.32 26.25
C SER A 185 -0.76 25.12 25.87
N LEU A 186 -1.09 23.98 25.28
CA LEU A 186 -2.45 23.56 24.95
C LEU A 186 -3.19 22.87 26.12
N GLY A 187 -2.54 22.71 27.28
CA GLY A 187 -3.14 22.04 28.44
C GLY A 187 -3.37 20.54 28.25
N LEU A 188 -2.73 19.92 27.26
CA LEU A 188 -2.91 18.50 26.92
C LEU A 188 -2.07 17.58 27.82
N VAL A 189 -0.96 18.09 28.39
CA VAL A 189 -0.03 17.31 29.23
C VAL A 189 0.65 18.22 30.27
N GLU A 190 0.87 17.74 31.50
CA GLU A 190 1.79 18.38 32.46
C GLU A 190 3.25 17.99 32.17
N ILE A 191 4.21 18.94 32.19
CA ILE A 191 5.67 18.68 31.93
C ILE A 191 6.20 17.46 32.70
N LYS A 192 5.70 17.24 33.92
CA LYS A 192 6.12 16.17 34.81
C LYS A 192 5.93 14.79 34.17
N ASP A 193 4.89 14.60 33.36
CA ASP A 193 4.59 13.33 32.72
C ASP A 193 5.44 13.06 31.49
N ILE A 194 5.84 14.11 30.77
CA ILE A 194 6.76 14.03 29.63
C ILE A 194 8.17 13.65 30.11
N LYS A 195 8.65 14.27 31.20
CA LYS A 195 9.94 13.92 31.82
C LYS A 195 9.96 12.47 32.34
N LYS A 196 8.87 12.00 32.94
CA LYS A 196 8.71 10.60 33.39
C LYS A 196 8.73 9.61 32.23
N LYS A 197 8.04 9.89 31.11
CA LYS A 197 8.08 9.03 29.90
C LYS A 197 9.49 8.97 29.31
N LEU A 198 10.16 10.11 29.13
CA LEU A 198 11.54 10.17 28.62
C LEU A 198 12.55 9.42 29.49
N GLN A 199 12.39 9.47 30.83
CA GLN A 199 13.23 8.70 31.76
C GLN A 199 12.97 7.18 31.65
N LYS A 200 11.71 6.75 31.55
CA LYS A 200 11.36 5.33 31.35
C LYS A 200 11.93 4.76 30.06
N THR A 201 11.83 5.50 28.94
CA THR A 201 12.38 5.05 27.64
C THR A 201 13.90 4.95 27.65
N ARG A 202 14.60 5.84 28.38
CA ARG A 202 16.06 5.74 28.58
C ARG A 202 16.43 4.52 29.45
N GLN A 203 15.70 4.26 30.52
CA GLN A 203 15.95 3.10 31.40
C GLN A 203 15.75 1.77 30.65
N GLN A 204 14.70 1.65 29.84
CA GLN A 204 14.46 0.46 29.01
C GLN A 204 15.56 0.21 27.98
N LYS A 205 16.02 1.24 27.25
CA LYS A 205 17.17 1.10 26.32
C LYS A 205 18.46 0.68 27.03
N THR A 206 18.68 1.13 28.26
CA THR A 206 19.90 0.78 29.02
C THR A 206 19.84 -0.65 29.55
N ALA A 207 18.64 -1.17 29.85
CA ALA A 207 18.41 -2.56 30.25
C ALA A 207 18.62 -3.54 29.09
N ASP A 208 18.12 -3.22 27.88
CA ASP A 208 18.30 -4.04 26.68
C ASP A 208 19.78 -4.18 26.26
N ILE A 209 20.57 -3.11 26.40
CA ILE A 209 22.00 -3.12 26.06
C ILE A 209 22.82 -3.94 27.07
N ARG A 210 22.37 -4.06 28.33
CA ARG A 210 23.03 -4.93 29.33
C ARG A 210 22.70 -6.40 29.12
N SER A 211 21.47 -6.71 28.72
CA SER A 211 21.01 -8.07 28.39
C SER A 211 21.77 -8.69 27.20
N THR A 212 22.14 -7.87 26.21
CA THR A 212 22.83 -8.33 24.98
C THR A 212 24.36 -8.45 25.11
N LYS A 213 24.95 -8.15 26.28
CA LYS A 213 26.40 -8.25 26.54
C LYS A 213 26.84 -9.49 27.33
N GLN A 214 25.92 -10.41 27.63
CA GLN A 214 26.24 -11.71 28.24
C GLN A 214 25.86 -12.85 27.30
N TRP A 215 26.57 -12.99 26.17
CA TRP A 215 26.74 -14.24 25.42
C TRP A 215 28.14 -14.25 24.81
#